data_AF-A0A6J8B4K3-F1
#
_entry.id   AF-A0A6J8B4K3-F1
#
_cell.length_a   1.000
_cell.length_b   1.000
_cell.length_c   1.000
_cell.angle_alpha   90.00
_cell.angle_beta   90.00
_cell.angle_gamma   90.00
#
_symmetry.space_group_name_H-M   'P 1'
#
loop_
_entity.id
_entity.type
_entity.pdbx_description
1 polymer ?
#
loop_
_entity_poly.entity_id
_entity_poly.type
_entity_poly.pdbx_seq_one_letter_code
_entity_poly.pdbx_strand_id
1 'polypeptide(L)'
;MSLARRTLYSLIKTGVHGTNGLNLRTSCKIYQVYVIPRLLYGLENLNLQYKDTLKHIQSLPNRTATSAVFLLLGALPITAELHKRQLSLLHSIAMSQNNSIREIAWRQHTAGRPSSFFKRINDILDMYQLPSFSEIMNHHYNKIDWKNIVRTATSSHWANKLKSNCEEKSTLKLLPKGNLNIEQTYNVWDTISNSVKDARKATTKVRMLTGTYMLQTLKVKFNHSEVDPTCPIFKLEAEDLQHLLTSCPAYRHIRKSHFQQIK
;
A
#
# COMPACT_ATOMS: atom_id res chain seq x y z
N MET A 1 15.12 13.84 -15.26
CA MET A 1 14.71 13.21 -13.97
C MET A 1 13.38 13.84 -13.54
N SER A 2 12.31 13.07 -13.35
CA SER A 2 10.96 13.60 -13.06
C SER A 2 10.93 14.42 -11.75
N LEU A 3 10.08 15.47 -11.70
CA LEU A 3 9.92 16.35 -10.53
C LEU A 3 9.59 15.56 -9.25
N ALA A 4 8.75 14.53 -9.36
CA ALA A 4 8.42 13.65 -8.26
C ALA A 4 9.65 12.92 -7.69
N ARG A 5 10.56 12.43 -8.54
CA ARG A 5 11.77 11.74 -8.11
C ARG A 5 12.74 12.69 -7.39
N ARG A 6 12.88 13.93 -7.88
CA ARG A 6 13.65 14.98 -7.18
C ARG A 6 13.07 15.26 -5.79
N THR A 7 11.74 15.34 -5.70
CA THR A 7 11.01 15.54 -4.43
C THR A 7 11.24 14.39 -3.46
N LEU A 8 11.16 13.16 -3.95
CA LEU A 8 11.42 11.98 -3.14
C LEU A 8 12.86 11.99 -2.62
N TYR A 9 13.85 12.28 -3.47
CA TYR A 9 15.25 12.33 -3.05
C TYR A 9 15.54 13.44 -2.03
N SER A 10 14.89 14.60 -2.14
CA SER A 10 15.01 15.63 -1.10
C SER A 10 14.42 15.15 0.25
N LEU A 11 13.35 14.37 0.21
CA LEU A 11 12.69 13.83 1.40
C LEU A 11 13.42 12.63 2.02
N ILE A 12 14.16 11.84 1.22
CA ILE A 12 14.99 10.75 1.75
C ILE A 12 16.05 11.31 2.73
N LYS A 13 16.64 12.47 2.41
CA LYS A 13 17.58 13.17 3.31
C LYS A 13 16.94 13.60 4.63
N THR A 14 15.64 13.89 4.63
CA THR A 14 14.90 14.26 5.84
C THR A 14 14.37 13.05 6.62
N GLY A 15 14.76 11.83 6.24
CA GLY A 15 14.43 10.61 6.97
C GLY A 15 13.27 9.79 6.40
N VAL A 16 12.77 10.09 5.19
CA VAL A 16 11.72 9.30 4.50
C VAL A 16 12.33 8.03 3.88
N HIS A 17 13.00 7.25 4.72
CA HIS A 17 13.55 5.93 4.44
C HIS A 17 13.50 5.17 5.77
N GLY A 18 12.98 3.94 5.79
CA GLY A 18 12.59 3.24 7.02
C GLY A 18 13.69 2.96 8.05
N THR A 19 14.93 3.35 7.78
CA THR A 19 16.08 3.24 8.70
C THR A 19 16.50 4.57 9.35
N ASN A 20 15.99 5.71 8.87
CA ASN A 20 16.50 7.03 9.22
C ASN A 20 15.71 7.73 10.34
N GLY A 21 15.01 6.95 11.17
CA GLY A 21 14.42 7.43 12.43
C GLY A 21 13.03 8.06 12.34
N LEU A 22 12.50 8.40 11.15
CA LEU A 22 11.10 8.78 11.05
C LEU A 22 10.18 7.56 11.17
N ASN A 23 9.10 7.71 11.94
CA ASN A 23 8.00 6.76 11.95
C ASN A 23 7.43 6.62 10.51
N LEU A 24 7.21 5.38 10.08
CA LEU A 24 6.73 5.07 8.74
C LEU A 24 5.36 5.66 8.41
N ARG A 25 4.47 5.82 9.40
CA ARG A 25 3.20 6.53 9.25
C ARG A 25 3.44 7.96 8.79
N THR A 26 4.38 8.65 9.44
CA THR A 26 4.79 10.01 9.07
C THR A 26 5.43 10.02 7.67
N SER A 27 6.35 9.09 7.39
CA SER A 27 6.96 8.94 6.06
C SER A 27 5.92 8.71 4.95
N CYS A 28 4.94 7.85 5.20
CA CYS A 28 3.86 7.55 4.27
C CYS A 28 2.97 8.79 4.05
N LYS A 29 2.61 9.51 5.11
CA LYS A 29 1.85 10.76 5.00
C LYS A 29 2.59 11.83 4.21
N ILE A 30 3.89 12.02 4.47
CA ILE A 30 4.75 12.92 3.69
C ILE A 30 4.77 12.50 2.22
N TYR A 31 4.92 11.21 1.94
CA TYR A 31 4.92 10.68 0.58
C TYR A 31 3.58 10.94 -0.15
N GLN A 32 2.45 10.68 0.53
CA GLN A 32 1.11 10.92 0.01
C GLN A 32 0.84 12.40 -0.26
N VAL A 33 1.31 13.31 0.62
CA VAL A 33 1.06 14.75 0.49
C VAL A 33 1.96 15.41 -0.54
N TYR A 34 3.25 15.05 -0.60
CA TYR A 34 4.23 15.79 -1.41
C TYR A 34 4.64 15.09 -2.70
N VAL A 35 4.67 13.75 -2.70
CA VAL A 35 5.21 12.99 -3.85
C VAL A 35 4.10 12.51 -4.78
N ILE A 36 3.01 11.93 -4.23
CA ILE A 36 1.88 11.44 -5.05
C ILE A 36 1.32 12.53 -5.96
N PRO A 37 1.10 13.78 -5.52
CA PRO A 37 0.56 14.78 -6.41
C PRO A 37 1.45 15.06 -7.60
N ARG A 38 2.77 15.18 -7.37
CA ARG A 38 3.77 15.42 -8.41
C ARG A 38 3.94 14.22 -9.34
N LEU A 39 3.79 12.99 -8.82
CA LEU A 39 3.76 11.79 -9.64
C LEU A 39 2.60 11.86 -10.63
N LEU A 40 1.39 12.10 -10.13
CA LEU A 40 0.18 12.09 -10.96
C LEU A 40 0.11 13.23 -12.00
N TYR A 41 0.91 14.30 -11.88
CA TYR A 41 1.04 15.33 -12.91
C TYR A 41 1.91 14.90 -14.11
N GLY A 42 2.83 13.95 -13.96
CA GLY A 42 3.82 13.55 -14.98
C GLY A 42 3.60 12.14 -15.51
N LEU A 43 2.39 11.85 -16.03
CA LEU A 43 1.74 10.55 -16.30
C LEU A 43 2.51 9.45 -17.06
N GLU A 44 3.80 9.58 -17.36
CA GLU A 44 4.45 8.75 -18.37
C GLU A 44 5.07 7.42 -17.89
N ASN A 45 5.27 7.17 -16.58
CA ASN A 45 5.89 5.91 -16.10
C ASN A 45 5.57 5.53 -14.62
N LEU A 46 4.32 5.69 -14.19
CA LEU A 46 3.99 5.80 -12.76
C LEU A 46 3.95 4.49 -11.96
N ASN A 47 3.56 3.36 -12.57
CA ASN A 47 3.24 2.15 -11.81
C ASN A 47 4.46 1.43 -11.22
N LEU A 48 5.59 1.38 -11.95
CA LEU A 48 6.77 0.63 -11.51
C LEU A 48 7.51 1.33 -10.37
N GLN A 49 7.72 2.64 -10.47
CA GLN A 49 8.48 3.40 -9.45
C GLN A 49 7.71 3.55 -8.13
N TYR A 50 6.37 3.60 -8.19
CA TYR A 50 5.52 3.81 -7.02
C TYR A 50 5.62 2.64 -6.03
N LYS A 51 5.40 1.40 -6.51
CA LYS A 51 5.44 0.19 -5.66
C LYS A 51 6.81 -0.02 -5.02
N ASP A 52 7.89 0.26 -5.74
CA ASP A 52 9.26 0.06 -5.26
C ASP A 52 9.62 1.11 -4.21
N THR A 53 9.17 2.35 -4.40
CA THR A 53 9.33 3.40 -3.39
C THR A 53 8.65 3.03 -2.07
N LEU A 54 7.42 2.50 -2.11
CA LEU A 54 6.71 2.08 -0.89
C LEU A 54 7.40 0.91 -0.18
N LYS A 55 8.05 0.01 -0.93
CA LYS A 55 8.90 -1.05 -0.36
C LYS A 55 10.12 -0.46 0.33
N HIS A 56 10.79 0.51 -0.30
CA HIS A 56 11.94 1.21 0.28
C HIS A 56 11.58 1.99 1.55
N ILE A 57 10.44 2.70 1.56
CA ILE A 57 9.93 3.38 2.75
C ILE A 57 9.76 2.38 3.91
N GLN A 58 9.29 1.16 3.61
CA GLN A 58 9.14 0.09 4.60
C GLN A 58 10.40 -0.73 4.88
N SER A 59 11.53 -0.42 4.24
CA SER A 59 12.75 -1.25 4.28
C SER A 59 12.49 -2.73 3.92
N LEU A 60 11.55 -2.98 3.00
CA LEU A 60 11.17 -4.33 2.54
C LEU A 60 11.90 -4.69 1.24
N PRO A 61 12.28 -5.97 1.04
CA PRO A 61 12.89 -6.41 -0.20
C PRO A 61 11.99 -6.23 -1.43
N ASN A 62 12.57 -6.08 -2.62
CA ASN A 62 11.82 -5.94 -3.88
C ASN A 62 10.91 -7.13 -4.18
N ARG A 63 11.27 -8.34 -3.73
CA ARG A 63 10.45 -9.56 -3.84
C ARG A 63 9.21 -9.59 -2.95
N THR A 64 9.05 -8.63 -2.03
CA THR A 64 7.88 -8.57 -1.15
C THR A 64 6.60 -8.38 -1.98
N ALA A 65 5.56 -9.15 -1.66
CA ALA A 65 4.28 -9.08 -2.34
C ALA A 65 3.70 -7.65 -2.26
N THR A 66 3.41 -7.06 -3.42
CA THR A 66 2.91 -5.69 -3.52
C THR A 66 1.57 -5.49 -2.78
N SER A 67 0.72 -6.52 -2.72
CA SER A 67 -0.53 -6.48 -1.96
C SER A 67 -0.30 -6.24 -0.46
N ALA A 68 0.65 -6.96 0.14
CA ALA A 68 1.03 -6.77 1.54
C ALA A 68 1.61 -5.37 1.77
N VAL A 69 2.47 -4.89 0.86
CA VAL A 69 3.08 -3.54 0.94
C VAL A 69 2.03 -2.44 1.03
N PHE A 70 0.98 -2.53 0.22
CA PHE A 70 -0.13 -1.57 0.23
C PHE A 70 -0.96 -1.66 1.51
N LEU A 71 -1.37 -2.88 1.88
CA LEU A 71 -2.21 -3.11 3.07
C LEU A 71 -1.49 -2.72 4.37
N LEU A 72 -0.19 -2.97 4.48
CA LEU A 72 0.60 -2.61 5.67
C LEU A 72 0.70 -1.09 5.85
N LEU A 73 0.74 -0.31 4.78
CA LEU A 73 0.78 1.15 4.83
C LEU A 73 -0.61 1.81 4.85
N GLY A 74 -1.67 1.04 4.59
CA GLY A 74 -2.98 1.63 4.27
C GLY A 74 -2.94 2.50 3.02
N ALA A 75 -2.04 2.22 2.07
CA ALA A 75 -1.86 3.02 0.87
C ALA A 75 -2.66 2.45 -0.30
N LEU A 76 -3.22 3.34 -1.13
CA LEU A 76 -3.86 2.97 -2.38
C LEU A 76 -2.85 2.76 -3.51
N PRO A 77 -3.11 1.86 -4.45
CA PRO A 77 -2.37 1.83 -5.71
C PRO A 77 -2.50 3.15 -6.45
N ILE A 78 -1.44 3.55 -7.17
CA ILE A 78 -1.42 4.82 -7.92
C ILE A 78 -2.53 4.91 -8.97
N THR A 79 -2.96 3.77 -9.52
CA THR A 79 -4.13 3.68 -10.41
C THR A 79 -5.42 4.12 -9.72
N ALA A 80 -5.63 3.72 -8.45
CA ALA A 80 -6.78 4.13 -7.67
C ALA A 80 -6.76 5.64 -7.41
N GLU A 81 -5.59 6.21 -7.12
CA GLU A 81 -5.41 7.66 -6.95
C GLU A 81 -5.69 8.43 -8.25
N LEU A 82 -5.29 7.86 -9.40
CA LEU A 82 -5.64 8.42 -10.70
C LEU A 82 -7.16 8.39 -10.93
N HIS A 83 -7.82 7.27 -10.63
CA HIS A 83 -9.27 7.15 -10.77
C HIS A 83 -10.00 8.19 -9.90
N LYS A 84 -9.58 8.37 -8.63
CA LYS A 84 -10.13 9.41 -7.72
C LYS A 84 -10.07 10.81 -8.34
N ARG A 85 -8.98 11.14 -9.05
CA ARG A 85 -8.83 12.44 -9.75
C ARG A 85 -9.72 12.55 -10.98
N GLN A 86 -9.81 11.49 -11.78
CA GLN A 86 -10.68 11.46 -12.96
C GLN A 86 -12.15 11.63 -12.56
N LEU A 87 -12.59 10.97 -11.48
CA LEU A 87 -13.92 11.12 -10.91
C LEU A 87 -14.16 12.50 -10.27
N SER A 88 -13.12 13.11 -9.70
CA SER A 88 -13.19 14.49 -9.21
C SER A 88 -13.35 15.50 -10.36
N LEU A 89 -12.68 15.26 -11.50
CA LEU A 89 -12.83 16.07 -12.71
C LEU A 89 -14.24 15.92 -13.29
N LEU A 90 -14.76 14.69 -13.36
CA LEU A 90 -16.15 14.44 -13.78
C LEU A 90 -17.15 15.22 -12.92
N HIS A 91 -17.02 15.17 -11.60
CA HIS A 91 -17.88 15.95 -10.70
C HIS A 91 -17.77 17.46 -10.94
N SER A 92 -16.56 17.96 -11.16
CA SER A 92 -16.35 19.39 -11.47
C SER A 92 -17.02 19.80 -12.80
N ILE A 93 -17.02 18.91 -13.80
CA ILE A 93 -17.74 19.09 -15.07
C ILE A 93 -19.24 19.11 -14.83
N ALA A 94 -19.76 18.12 -14.08
CA ALA A 94 -21.19 17.99 -13.79
C ALA A 94 -21.74 19.21 -13.06
N MET A 95 -20.99 19.75 -12.09
CA MET A 95 -21.37 20.93 -11.29
C MET A 95 -20.97 22.27 -11.94
N SER A 96 -20.45 22.26 -13.15
CA SER A 96 -20.05 23.50 -13.83
C SER A 96 -21.27 24.35 -14.16
N GLN A 97 -21.22 25.65 -13.83
CA GLN A 97 -22.22 26.63 -14.25
C GLN A 97 -22.19 26.88 -15.76
N ASN A 98 -21.11 26.48 -16.43
CA ASN A 98 -20.98 26.64 -17.87
C ASN A 98 -21.67 25.46 -18.60
N ASN A 99 -22.88 25.71 -19.10
CA ASN A 99 -23.66 24.73 -19.85
C ASN A 99 -22.91 24.16 -21.06
N SER A 100 -22.06 24.95 -21.73
CA SER A 100 -21.30 24.45 -22.89
C SER A 100 -20.33 23.32 -22.52
N ILE A 101 -19.69 23.38 -21.34
CA ILE A 101 -18.79 22.32 -20.88
C ILE A 101 -19.57 21.03 -20.62
N ARG A 102 -20.75 21.15 -19.99
CA ARG A 102 -21.64 20.01 -19.72
C ARG A 102 -22.17 19.39 -21.01
N GLU A 103 -22.59 20.21 -21.97
CA GLU A 103 -23.03 19.75 -23.29
C GLU A 103 -21.92 19.05 -24.08
N ILE A 104 -20.71 19.62 -24.08
CA ILE A 104 -19.55 19.00 -24.73
C ILE A 104 -19.26 17.64 -24.09
N ALA A 105 -19.27 17.56 -22.75
CA ALA A 105 -19.06 16.31 -22.05
C ALA A 105 -20.11 15.25 -22.44
N TRP A 106 -21.39 15.63 -22.47
CA TRP A 106 -22.48 14.77 -22.94
C TRP A 106 -22.28 14.29 -24.38
N ARG A 107 -21.98 15.20 -25.32
CA ARG A 107 -21.74 14.85 -26.73
C ARG A 107 -20.55 13.91 -26.88
N GLN A 108 -19.46 14.16 -26.17
CA GLN A 108 -18.26 13.32 -26.21
C GLN A 108 -18.50 11.94 -25.59
N HIS A 109 -19.31 11.86 -24.54
CA HIS A 109 -19.77 10.60 -23.97
C HIS A 109 -20.62 9.82 -24.98
N THR A 110 -21.65 10.45 -25.56
CA THR A 110 -22.59 9.81 -26.51
C THR A 110 -21.92 9.39 -27.82
N ALA A 111 -20.91 10.13 -28.28
CA ALA A 111 -20.12 9.76 -29.46
C ALA A 111 -19.37 8.42 -29.31
N GLY A 112 -19.22 7.90 -28.08
CA GLY A 112 -18.84 6.51 -27.85
C GLY A 112 -17.43 6.11 -28.32
N ARG A 113 -16.51 7.07 -28.51
CA ARG A 113 -15.16 6.75 -29.00
C ARG A 113 -14.44 5.82 -28.00
N PRO A 114 -13.89 4.67 -28.44
CA PRO A 114 -13.38 3.63 -27.55
C PRO A 114 -12.20 4.08 -26.68
N SER A 115 -11.37 5.01 -27.17
CA SER A 115 -10.22 5.58 -26.44
C SER A 115 -10.53 6.90 -25.71
N SER A 116 -11.81 7.30 -25.63
CA SER A 116 -12.19 8.57 -25.02
C SER A 116 -11.96 8.60 -23.52
N PHE A 117 -11.81 9.81 -22.99
CA PHE A 117 -11.84 10.05 -21.54
C PHE A 117 -13.12 9.49 -20.90
N PHE A 118 -14.28 9.71 -21.54
CA PHE A 118 -15.57 9.30 -20.99
C PHE A 118 -15.82 7.79 -21.01
N LYS A 119 -15.29 7.07 -22.02
CA LYS A 119 -15.32 5.60 -21.99
C LYS A 119 -14.56 5.06 -20.77
N ARG A 120 -13.35 5.58 -20.53
CA ARG A 120 -12.57 5.25 -19.32
C ARG A 120 -13.29 5.62 -18.02
N ILE A 121 -14.02 6.74 -18.00
CA ILE A 121 -14.84 7.12 -16.85
C ILE A 121 -15.92 6.07 -16.60
N ASN A 122 -16.65 5.62 -17.61
CA ASN A 122 -17.67 4.58 -17.44
C ASN A 122 -17.06 3.28 -16.90
N ASP A 123 -15.93 2.84 -17.46
CA ASP A 123 -15.25 1.64 -16.97
C ASP A 123 -14.81 1.78 -15.49
N ILE A 124 -14.44 3.00 -15.07
CA ILE A 124 -14.12 3.32 -13.66
C ILE A 124 -15.38 3.33 -12.79
N LEU A 125 -16.49 3.91 -13.26
CA LEU A 125 -17.76 3.93 -12.54
C LEU A 125 -18.26 2.51 -12.31
N ASP A 126 -18.22 1.68 -13.36
CA ASP A 126 -18.60 0.25 -13.31
C ASP A 126 -17.70 -0.54 -12.35
N MET A 127 -16.37 -0.35 -12.43
CA MET A 127 -15.39 -1.02 -11.56
C MET A 127 -15.67 -0.80 -10.07
N TYR A 128 -16.13 0.39 -9.71
CA TYR A 128 -16.40 0.78 -8.33
C TYR A 128 -17.89 0.76 -7.97
N GLN A 129 -18.77 0.30 -8.87
CA GLN A 129 -20.22 0.28 -8.69
C GLN A 129 -20.78 1.65 -8.28
N LEU A 130 -20.30 2.70 -8.93
CA LEU A 130 -20.71 4.08 -8.71
C LEU A 130 -21.92 4.44 -9.60
N PRO A 131 -22.65 5.53 -9.28
CA PRO A 131 -23.72 6.04 -10.14
C PRO A 131 -23.26 6.23 -11.58
N SER A 132 -24.14 5.97 -12.53
CA SER A 132 -23.82 6.07 -13.95
C SER A 132 -23.44 7.51 -14.36
N PHE A 133 -22.75 7.67 -15.50
CA PHE A 133 -22.42 9.02 -16.01
C PHE A 133 -23.66 9.92 -16.11
N SER A 134 -24.77 9.35 -16.61
CA SER A 134 -26.03 10.07 -16.75
C SER A 134 -26.63 10.49 -15.40
N GLU A 135 -26.62 9.61 -14.40
CA GLU A 135 -27.04 9.95 -13.03
C GLU A 135 -26.19 11.08 -12.46
N ILE A 136 -24.87 11.02 -12.60
CA ILE A 136 -23.95 12.05 -12.09
C ILE A 136 -24.18 13.40 -12.77
N MET A 137 -24.43 13.41 -14.07
CA MET A 137 -24.64 14.65 -14.83
C MET A 137 -25.98 15.31 -14.55
N ASN A 138 -26.99 14.53 -14.15
CA ASN A 138 -28.35 14.99 -13.88
C ASN A 138 -28.58 15.29 -12.38
N HIS A 139 -27.87 14.60 -11.48
CA HIS A 139 -28.02 14.74 -10.04
C HIS A 139 -26.97 15.67 -9.43
N HIS A 140 -27.39 16.56 -8.53
CA HIS A 140 -26.50 17.50 -7.86
C HIS A 140 -25.92 16.88 -6.58
N TYR A 141 -24.83 16.12 -6.74
CA TYR A 141 -24.05 15.69 -5.58
C TYR A 141 -23.25 16.86 -5.02
N ASN A 142 -23.40 17.13 -3.72
CA ASN A 142 -22.49 18.06 -3.07
C ASN A 142 -21.06 17.50 -3.09
N LYS A 143 -20.07 18.40 -3.08
CA LYS A 143 -18.66 18.03 -3.25
C LYS A 143 -18.12 17.12 -2.14
N ILE A 144 -18.64 17.24 -0.93
CA ILE A 144 -18.17 16.47 0.23
C ILE A 144 -18.69 15.04 0.14
N ASP A 145 -19.98 14.88 -0.16
CA ASP A 145 -20.64 13.58 -0.30
C ASP A 145 -20.07 12.82 -1.49
N TRP A 146 -19.89 13.47 -2.64
CA TRP A 146 -19.24 12.84 -3.79
C TRP A 146 -17.84 12.31 -3.45
N LYS A 147 -17.03 13.13 -2.76
CA LYS A 147 -15.70 12.69 -2.31
C LYS A 147 -15.77 11.51 -1.35
N ASN A 148 -16.74 11.49 -0.44
CA ASN A 148 -16.94 10.39 0.49
C ASN A 148 -17.39 9.11 -0.23
N ILE A 149 -18.36 9.18 -1.15
CA ILE A 149 -18.82 8.06 -1.97
C ILE A 149 -17.64 7.45 -2.75
N VAL A 150 -16.90 8.28 -3.50
CA VAL A 150 -15.75 7.84 -4.28
C VAL A 150 -14.67 7.24 -3.38
N ARG A 151 -14.37 7.88 -2.25
CA ARG A 151 -13.37 7.38 -1.29
C ARG A 151 -13.75 6.01 -0.73
N THR A 152 -14.98 5.84 -0.25
CA THR A 152 -15.45 4.58 0.32
C THR A 152 -15.45 3.47 -0.72
N ALA A 153 -16.00 3.72 -1.93
CA ALA A 153 -16.06 2.73 -2.99
C ALA A 153 -14.66 2.28 -3.46
N THR A 154 -13.76 3.24 -3.69
CA THR A 154 -12.38 2.95 -4.11
C THR A 154 -11.60 2.21 -3.04
N SER A 155 -11.67 2.66 -1.77
CA SER A 155 -10.96 2.03 -0.67
C SER A 155 -11.48 0.62 -0.38
N SER A 156 -12.80 0.39 -0.46
CA SER A 156 -13.41 -0.94 -0.31
C SER A 156 -12.98 -1.90 -1.42
N HIS A 157 -13.10 -1.50 -2.70
CA HIS A 157 -12.69 -2.30 -3.85
C HIS A 157 -11.23 -2.74 -3.73
N TRP A 158 -10.32 -1.81 -3.47
CA TRP A 158 -8.89 -2.12 -3.39
C TRP A 158 -8.52 -2.88 -2.12
N ALA A 159 -9.17 -2.63 -0.98
CA ALA A 159 -8.97 -3.42 0.22
C ALA A 159 -9.29 -4.90 -0.05
N ASN A 160 -10.46 -5.18 -0.65
CA ASN A 160 -10.90 -6.54 -0.95
C ASN A 160 -9.97 -7.22 -1.98
N LYS A 161 -9.66 -6.52 -3.08
CA LYS A 161 -8.76 -7.03 -4.11
C LYS A 161 -7.36 -7.35 -3.58
N LEU A 162 -6.80 -6.48 -2.74
CA LEU A 162 -5.47 -6.71 -2.16
C LEU A 162 -5.49 -7.82 -1.11
N LYS A 163 -6.57 -7.96 -0.33
CA LYS A 163 -6.76 -9.06 0.64
C LYS A 163 -6.85 -10.41 -0.07
N SER A 164 -7.66 -10.52 -1.13
CA SER A 164 -7.74 -11.72 -1.98
C SER A 164 -6.35 -12.11 -2.52
N ASN A 165 -5.62 -11.15 -3.09
CA ASN A 165 -4.26 -11.38 -3.58
C ASN A 165 -3.27 -11.82 -2.47
N CYS A 166 -3.54 -11.47 -1.20
CA CYS A 166 -2.75 -11.95 -0.07
C CYS A 166 -3.13 -13.37 0.34
N GLU A 167 -4.39 -13.76 0.18
CA GLU A 167 -4.90 -15.11 0.49
C GLU A 167 -4.31 -16.17 -0.42
N GLU A 168 -4.15 -15.86 -1.70
CA GLU A 168 -3.55 -16.73 -2.71
C GLU A 168 -2.05 -17.00 -2.49
N LYS A 169 -1.37 -16.20 -1.65
CA LYS A 169 0.08 -16.26 -1.46
C LYS A 169 0.45 -16.99 -0.18
N SER A 170 1.02 -18.19 -0.31
CA SER A 170 1.51 -19.00 0.81
C SER A 170 2.55 -18.28 1.69
N THR A 171 3.34 -17.37 1.12
CA THR A 171 4.34 -16.56 1.84
C THR A 171 3.72 -15.54 2.80
N LEU A 172 2.43 -15.23 2.65
CA LEU A 172 1.69 -14.28 3.47
C LEU A 172 0.74 -14.96 4.46
N LYS A 173 0.88 -16.27 4.68
CA LYS A 173 0.01 -17.04 5.59
C LYS A 173 -0.05 -16.50 7.03
N LEU A 174 1.01 -15.80 7.46
CA LEU A 174 1.12 -15.24 8.81
C LEU A 174 0.65 -13.79 8.91
N LEU A 175 0.32 -13.14 7.79
CA LEU A 175 -0.16 -11.77 7.79
C LEU A 175 -1.62 -11.76 8.29
N PRO A 176 -1.93 -11.11 9.43
CA PRO A 176 -3.28 -11.11 9.96
C PRO A 176 -4.18 -10.21 9.10
N LYS A 177 -5.12 -10.82 8.39
CA LYS A 177 -5.93 -10.16 7.35
C LYS A 177 -7.06 -9.28 7.90
N GLY A 178 -7.57 -9.60 9.09
CA GLY A 178 -8.71 -8.92 9.70
C GLY A 178 -8.47 -7.43 10.00
N ASN A 179 -7.23 -7.05 10.31
CA ASN A 179 -6.87 -5.69 10.72
C ASN A 179 -6.21 -4.87 9.60
N LEU A 180 -6.23 -5.36 8.36
CA LEU A 180 -5.65 -4.65 7.23
C LEU A 180 -6.71 -3.80 6.55
N ASN A 181 -6.59 -2.49 6.63
CA ASN A 181 -7.52 -1.56 6.00
C ASN A 181 -6.75 -0.55 5.15
N ILE A 182 -7.36 -0.14 4.03
CA ILE A 182 -6.86 0.99 3.28
C ILE A 182 -7.15 2.27 4.09
N GLU A 183 -6.29 3.28 3.96
CA GLU A 183 -6.27 4.54 4.73
C GLU A 183 -5.80 4.42 6.19
N GLN A 184 -5.58 3.20 6.68
CA GLN A 184 -5.04 2.95 8.03
C GLN A 184 -3.73 2.18 7.96
N THR A 185 -2.69 2.71 8.60
CA THR A 185 -1.42 2.01 8.77
C THR A 185 -1.59 0.80 9.69
N TYR A 186 -0.91 -0.29 9.36
CA TYR A 186 -0.97 -1.48 10.21
C TYR A 186 -0.27 -1.22 11.55
N ASN A 187 -0.80 -1.79 12.64
CA ASN A 187 -0.40 -1.50 14.02
C ASN A 187 1.12 -1.59 14.28
N VAL A 188 1.84 -2.44 13.53
CA VAL A 188 3.30 -2.55 13.62
C VAL A 188 4.03 -1.22 13.40
N TRP A 189 3.44 -0.32 12.62
CA TRP A 189 3.96 1.02 12.32
C TRP A 189 3.42 2.10 13.26
N ASP A 190 2.25 1.88 13.86
CA ASP A 190 1.62 2.85 14.76
C ASP A 190 2.24 2.81 16.16
N THR A 191 2.76 1.66 16.58
CA THR A 191 3.31 1.47 17.94
C THR A 191 4.77 1.92 18.10
N ILE A 192 5.43 2.40 17.04
CA ILE A 192 6.86 2.75 17.09
C ILE A 192 7.09 4.24 17.32
N SER A 193 8.09 4.56 18.16
CA SER A 193 8.61 5.91 18.29
C SER A 193 9.47 6.31 17.09
N ASN A 194 9.83 7.59 16.98
CA ASN A 194 10.79 8.09 15.98
C ASN A 194 12.24 7.69 16.35
N SER A 195 12.48 6.38 16.44
CA SER A 195 13.76 5.78 16.83
C SER A 195 14.20 4.76 15.80
N VAL A 196 15.49 4.79 15.45
CA VAL A 196 16.11 3.81 14.55
C VAL A 196 15.96 2.38 15.09
N LYS A 197 16.04 2.20 16.41
CA LYS A 197 15.90 0.88 17.05
C LYS A 197 14.49 0.33 16.86
N ASP A 198 13.47 1.16 17.06
CA ASP A 198 12.08 0.74 16.93
C ASP A 198 11.69 0.51 15.47
N ALA A 199 12.16 1.36 14.55
CA ALA A 199 11.97 1.18 13.12
C ALA A 199 12.59 -0.15 12.62
N ARG A 200 13.78 -0.51 13.10
CA ARG A 200 14.42 -1.81 12.79
C ARG A 200 13.62 -2.99 13.35
N LYS A 201 13.10 -2.89 14.58
CA LYS A 201 12.22 -3.91 15.18
C LYS A 201 10.94 -4.10 14.36
N ALA A 202 10.24 -3.02 14.01
CA ALA A 202 9.03 -3.08 13.20
C ALA A 202 9.31 -3.65 11.81
N THR A 203 10.38 -3.20 11.15
CA THR A 203 10.82 -3.75 9.85
C THR A 203 11.06 -5.26 9.95
N THR A 204 11.71 -5.72 11.02
CA THR A 204 11.95 -7.15 11.25
C THR A 204 10.64 -7.92 11.42
N LYS A 205 9.71 -7.40 12.22
CA LYS A 205 8.36 -7.99 12.38
C LYS A 205 7.64 -8.09 11.05
N VAL A 206 7.64 -7.04 10.24
CA VAL A 206 6.99 -7.05 8.92
C VAL A 206 7.66 -8.02 7.96
N ARG A 207 8.99 -8.13 7.98
CA ARG A 207 9.70 -9.13 7.18
C ARG A 207 9.29 -10.55 7.57
N MET A 208 9.06 -10.82 8.85
CA MET A 208 8.54 -12.11 9.31
C MET A 208 7.10 -12.33 8.82
N LEU A 209 6.21 -11.35 8.99
CA LEU A 209 4.81 -11.44 8.54
C LEU A 209 4.68 -11.64 7.02
N THR A 210 5.61 -11.09 6.24
CA THR A 210 5.61 -11.18 4.77
C THR A 210 6.44 -12.33 4.22
N GLY A 211 7.02 -13.18 5.07
CA GLY A 211 7.86 -14.30 4.66
C GLY A 211 9.18 -13.87 3.97
N THR A 212 9.65 -12.65 4.24
CA THR A 212 10.86 -12.08 3.64
C THR A 212 12.05 -12.00 4.60
N TYR A 213 11.85 -12.36 5.87
CA TYR A 213 12.92 -12.48 6.87
C TYR A 213 13.84 -13.66 6.52
N MET A 214 15.15 -13.42 6.49
CA MET A 214 16.16 -14.42 6.08
C MET A 214 16.61 -15.26 7.27
N LEU A 215 15.89 -16.36 7.51
CA LEU A 215 16.24 -17.41 8.48
C LEU A 215 17.37 -18.30 7.94
N GLN A 216 18.08 -19.03 8.81
CA GLN A 216 19.17 -19.92 8.39
C GLN A 216 18.69 -20.98 7.39
N THR A 217 17.55 -21.63 7.64
CA THR A 217 16.95 -22.60 6.69
C THR A 217 16.74 -22.03 5.29
N LEU A 218 16.35 -20.74 5.19
CA LEU A 218 16.22 -20.06 3.91
C LEU A 218 17.58 -19.71 3.31
N LYS A 219 18.58 -19.34 4.12
CA LYS A 219 19.94 -19.09 3.62
C LYS A 219 20.55 -20.33 3.01
N VAL A 220 20.42 -21.50 3.63
CA VAL A 220 20.89 -22.78 3.06
C VAL A 220 20.27 -23.02 1.69
N LYS A 221 18.97 -22.73 1.53
CA LYS A 221 18.27 -22.93 0.26
C LYS A 221 18.72 -21.99 -0.87
N PHE A 222 19.20 -20.78 -0.55
CA PHE A 222 19.46 -19.74 -1.54
C PHE A 222 20.95 -19.37 -1.69
N ASN A 223 21.81 -19.78 -0.77
CA ASN A 223 23.25 -19.53 -0.87
C ASN A 223 23.94 -20.67 -1.63
N HIS A 224 24.93 -20.31 -2.45
CA HIS A 224 25.77 -21.28 -3.15
C HIS A 224 26.83 -21.91 -2.25
N SER A 225 27.14 -21.29 -1.11
CA SER A 225 28.07 -21.79 -0.10
C SER A 225 27.36 -22.69 0.91
N GLU A 226 28.10 -23.63 1.49
CA GLU A 226 27.61 -24.43 2.62
C GLU A 226 27.28 -23.49 3.80
N VAL A 227 26.01 -23.49 4.21
CA VAL A 227 25.51 -22.72 5.33
C VAL A 227 24.84 -23.71 6.27
N ASP A 228 25.16 -23.61 7.56
CA ASP A 228 24.51 -24.41 8.60
C ASP A 228 23.05 -23.92 8.80
N PRO A 229 22.03 -24.79 8.64
CA PRO A 229 20.63 -24.41 8.87
C PRO A 229 20.28 -24.22 10.35
N THR A 230 21.16 -24.57 11.29
CA THR A 230 20.85 -24.52 12.73
C THR A 230 20.64 -23.09 13.24
N CYS A 231 19.82 -22.97 14.29
CA CYS A 231 19.61 -21.71 14.98
C CYS A 231 20.94 -21.14 15.48
N PRO A 232 21.31 -19.89 15.12
CA PRO A 232 22.62 -19.35 15.49
C PRO A 232 22.76 -19.11 16.99
N ILE A 233 21.64 -19.10 17.73
CA ILE A 233 21.60 -18.85 19.17
C ILE A 233 21.54 -20.17 19.95
N PHE A 234 20.66 -21.10 19.57
CA PHE A 234 20.48 -22.38 20.29
C PHE A 234 21.34 -23.52 19.74
N LYS A 235 21.70 -23.49 18.45
CA LYS A 235 22.62 -24.39 17.75
C LYS A 235 22.26 -25.88 17.72
N LEU A 236 21.00 -26.24 18.04
CA LEU A 236 20.57 -27.65 18.07
C LEU A 236 19.49 -28.00 17.03
N GLU A 237 18.60 -27.06 16.72
CA GLU A 237 17.51 -27.27 15.76
C GLU A 237 17.66 -26.31 14.57
N ALA A 238 17.11 -26.69 13.42
CA ALA A 238 17.05 -25.83 12.25
C ALA A 238 16.25 -24.55 12.53
N GLU A 239 16.77 -23.40 12.08
CA GLU A 239 16.08 -22.12 12.25
C GLU A 239 15.02 -21.93 11.16
N ASP A 240 13.80 -22.35 11.45
CA ASP A 240 12.62 -21.91 10.71
C ASP A 240 11.80 -20.89 11.53
N LEU A 241 10.73 -20.39 10.91
CA LEU A 241 9.91 -19.35 11.54
C LEU A 241 9.10 -19.90 12.72
N GLN A 242 8.71 -21.17 12.67
CA GLN A 242 8.01 -21.83 13.77
C GLN A 242 8.96 -22.02 14.95
N HIS A 243 10.17 -22.52 14.71
CA HIS A 243 11.23 -22.63 15.70
C HIS A 243 11.45 -21.29 16.39
N LEU A 244 11.70 -20.23 15.62
CA LEU A 244 11.96 -18.90 16.15
C LEU A 244 10.79 -18.38 17.01
N LEU A 245 9.55 -18.49 16.51
CA LEU A 245 8.38 -17.89 17.14
C LEU A 245 7.78 -18.72 18.28
N THR A 246 7.96 -20.04 18.32
CA THR A 246 7.24 -20.90 19.28
C THR A 246 8.14 -21.81 20.12
N SER A 247 9.17 -22.44 19.56
CA SER A 247 9.91 -23.50 20.28
C SER A 247 11.32 -23.12 20.75
N CYS A 248 12.02 -22.20 20.08
CA CYS A 248 13.43 -21.87 20.35
C CYS A 248 13.67 -21.56 21.84
N PRO A 249 14.45 -22.37 22.59
CA PRO A 249 14.60 -22.21 24.03
C PRO A 249 15.24 -20.88 24.44
N ALA A 250 16.12 -20.34 23.61
CA ALA A 250 16.79 -19.06 23.86
C ALA A 250 15.79 -17.89 24.05
N TYR A 251 14.63 -17.95 23.41
CA TYR A 251 13.59 -16.92 23.48
C TYR A 251 12.43 -17.26 24.43
N ARG A 252 12.50 -18.37 25.17
CA ARG A 252 11.41 -18.84 26.03
C ARG A 252 10.96 -17.79 27.05
N HIS A 253 11.91 -17.09 27.66
CA HIS A 253 11.63 -16.06 28.66
C HIS A 253 10.90 -14.84 28.06
N ILE A 254 11.28 -14.43 26.83
CA ILE A 254 10.61 -13.33 26.10
C ILE A 254 9.20 -13.74 25.68
N ARG A 255 9.03 -14.97 25.20
CA ARG A 255 7.71 -15.45 24.75
C ARG A 255 6.71 -15.57 25.89
N LYS A 256 7.15 -15.92 27.10
CA LYS A 256 6.27 -16.11 28.26
C LYS A 256 5.43 -14.86 28.55
N SER A 257 6.02 -13.66 28.46
CA SER A 257 5.28 -12.41 28.69
C SER A 257 4.25 -12.11 27.59
N HIS A 258 4.51 -12.54 26.35
CA HIS A 258 3.60 -12.30 25.22
C HIS A 258 2.49 -13.36 25.10
N PHE A 259 2.76 -14.63 25.40
CA PHE A 259 1.72 -15.68 25.37
C PHE A 259 0.68 -15.53 26.49
N GLN A 260 1.04 -14.94 27.62
CA GLN A 260 0.09 -14.62 28.69
C GLN A 260 -0.94 -13.57 28.27
N GLN A 261 -0.66 -12.76 27.24
CA GLN A 261 -1.55 -11.72 26.73
C GLN A 261 -2.50 -12.21 25.63
N ILE A 262 -2.36 -13.46 25.18
CA ILE A 262 -3.14 -14.06 24.07
C ILE A 262 -4.26 -14.97 24.61
N LYS A 263 -4.23 -15.34 25.89
CA LYS A 263 -5.33 -16.04 26.58
C LYS A 263 -6.31 -15.03 27.17
#